data_AF-A0A9C8H5V9-F1
#
_entry.id   AF-A0A9C8H5V9-F1
#
_cell.length_a   1.000
_cell.length_b   1.000
_cell.length_c   1.000
_cell.angle_alpha   90.00
_cell.angle_beta   90.00
_cell.angle_gamma   90.00
#
_symmetry.space_group_name_H-M   'P 1'
#
loop_
_entity.id
_entity.type
_entity.pdbx_description
1 polymer ?
#
loop_
_entity_poly.entity_id
_entity_poly.type
_entity_poly.pdbx_seq_one_letter_code
_entity_poly.pdbx_strand_id
1 'polypeptide(L)'
;RDMAILALAEENRIPIPFEFRNDNCGSCLIEVSHDAPERKKAITLTDKEKLTLTQLGMLIAQEIEDAEVRDMPPRYRLACQFIARDEDATITFTGNPGGAD
;
A
#
# COMPACT_ATOMS: atom_id res chain seq x y z
N ARG A 1 -16.90 -1.90 8.57
CA ARG A 1 -17.01 -1.71 7.11
C ARG A 1 -15.60 -1.42 6.66
N ASP A 2 -14.96 -2.42 6.07
CA ASP A 2 -13.56 -2.32 5.70
C ASP A 2 -13.44 -1.45 4.45
N MET A 3 -12.59 -0.43 4.49
CA MET A 3 -12.44 0.54 3.40
C MET A 3 -10.97 0.64 3.00
N ALA A 4 -10.72 0.71 1.69
CA ALA A 4 -9.38 0.96 1.17
C ALA A 4 -8.93 2.38 1.53
N ILE A 5 -7.62 2.56 1.75
CA ILE A 5 -7.05 3.88 2.06
C ILE A 5 -7.34 4.90 0.96
N LEU A 6 -7.38 4.48 -0.31
CA LEU A 6 -7.76 5.37 -1.40
C LEU A 6 -9.16 5.96 -1.20
N ALA A 7 -10.15 5.14 -0.86
CA ALA A 7 -11.51 5.62 -0.61
C ALA A 7 -11.58 6.52 0.64
N LEU A 8 -10.77 6.24 1.67
CA LEU A 8 -10.66 7.11 2.86
C LEU A 8 -10.07 8.47 2.52
N ALA A 9 -9.03 8.48 1.68
CA ALA A 9 -8.40 9.69 1.21
C ALA A 9 -9.39 10.52 0.38
N GLU A 10 -10.16 9.91 -0.52
CA GLU A 10 -11.19 10.58 -1.31
C GLU A 10 -12.28 11.23 -0.44
N GLU A 11 -12.81 10.51 0.56
CA GLU A 11 -13.79 11.05 1.51
C GLU A 11 -13.26 12.28 2.26
N ASN A 12 -11.95 12.29 2.55
CA ASN A 12 -11.26 13.38 3.25
C ASN A 12 -10.59 14.39 2.30
N ARG A 13 -10.81 14.30 0.98
CA ARG A 13 -10.25 15.19 -0.05
C ARG A 13 -8.71 15.25 -0.05
N ILE A 14 -8.05 14.13 0.26
CA ILE A 14 -6.60 13.96 0.16
C ILE A 14 -6.26 13.44 -1.24
N PRO A 15 -5.43 14.15 -2.03
CA PRO A 15 -5.25 13.87 -3.45
C PRO A 15 -4.20 12.79 -3.72
N ILE A 16 -4.47 11.54 -3.32
CA ILE A 16 -3.62 10.40 -3.72
C ILE A 16 -3.80 10.16 -5.23
N PRO A 17 -2.73 10.12 -6.04
CA PRO A 17 -2.84 9.86 -7.47
C PRO A 17 -3.48 8.50 -7.73
N PHE A 18 -4.47 8.45 -8.62
CA PHE A 18 -5.10 7.20 -9.00
C PHE A 18 -5.56 7.25 -10.46
N GLU A 19 -5.13 6.26 -11.25
CA GLU A 19 -5.52 6.08 -12.64
C GLU A 19 -6.27 4.75 -12.82
N PHE A 20 -7.59 4.81 -13.01
CA PHE A 20 -8.43 3.62 -13.20
C PHE A 20 -8.23 2.90 -14.56
N ARG A 21 -7.17 3.23 -15.31
CA ARG A 21 -7.04 2.78 -16.71
C ARG A 21 -6.62 1.32 -16.87
N ASN A 22 -6.08 0.64 -15.85
CA ASN A 22 -5.65 -0.75 -15.97
C ASN A 22 -5.59 -1.52 -14.65
N ASP A 23 -5.79 -2.84 -14.73
CA ASP A 23 -5.77 -3.80 -13.61
C ASP A 23 -4.43 -3.91 -12.85
N ASN A 24 -3.35 -3.35 -13.40
CA ASN A 24 -1.99 -3.34 -12.80
C ASN A 24 -1.46 -1.91 -12.61
N CYS A 25 -2.35 -0.92 -12.51
CA CYS A 25 -1.98 0.46 -12.26
C CYS A 25 -1.27 0.61 -10.90
N GLY A 26 -0.04 1.14 -10.92
CA GLY A 26 0.75 1.47 -9.73
C GLY A 26 0.66 2.94 -9.29
N SER A 27 -0.24 3.73 -9.86
CA SER A 27 -0.26 5.20 -9.65
C SER A 27 -0.48 5.60 -8.19
N CYS A 28 -1.26 4.83 -7.44
CA CYS A 28 -1.57 5.05 -6.03
C CYS A 28 -0.54 4.46 -5.06
N LEU A 29 0.73 4.48 -5.46
CA LEU A 29 1.86 4.05 -4.62
C LEU A 29 1.90 4.91 -3.35
N ILE A 30 1.94 4.24 -2.21
CA ILE A 30 2.07 4.85 -0.89
C ILE A 30 3.16 4.15 -0.10
N GLU A 31 3.79 4.90 0.78
CA GLU A 31 4.62 4.39 1.86
C GLU A 31 3.78 4.34 3.15
N VAL A 32 3.86 3.23 3.87
CA VAL A 32 3.15 3.03 5.13
C VAL A 32 4.16 2.88 6.27
N SER A 33 4.07 3.77 7.26
CA SER A 33 4.81 3.67 8.52
C SER A 33 3.83 3.38 9.65
N HIS A 34 4.13 2.40 10.49
CA HIS A 34 3.33 2.06 11.67
C HIS A 34 3.97 2.61 12.92
N ASP A 35 3.21 3.35 13.73
CA ASP A 35 3.74 3.98 14.95
C ASP A 35 4.02 2.95 16.06
N ALA A 36 3.32 1.82 16.05
CA ALA A 36 3.47 0.70 16.97
C ALA A 36 3.65 -0.63 16.20
N PRO A 37 4.86 -0.93 15.69
CA PRO A 37 5.10 -2.07 14.82
C PRO A 37 4.80 -3.42 15.48
N GLU A 38 4.86 -3.53 16.80
CA GLU A 38 4.51 -4.71 17.57
C GLU A 38 2.99 -5.01 17.60
N ARG A 39 2.15 -4.05 17.20
CA ARG A 39 0.69 -4.20 17.11
C ARG A 39 0.17 -4.37 15.68
N LYS A 40 1.07 -4.52 14.71
CA LYS A 40 0.73 -4.76 13.30
C LYS A 40 -0.19 -5.98 13.20
N LYS A 41 -1.31 -5.83 12.49
CA LYS A 41 -2.22 -6.95 12.22
C LYS A 41 -1.70 -7.78 11.05
N ALA A 42 -2.14 -9.04 10.96
CA ALA A 42 -1.83 -9.93 9.85
C ALA A 42 -2.12 -9.26 8.50
N ILE A 43 -1.26 -9.51 7.52
CA ILE A 43 -1.21 -8.75 6.28
C ILE A 43 -1.34 -9.70 5.12
N THR A 44 -2.12 -9.30 4.13
CA THR A 44 -2.24 -10.05 2.88
C THR A 44 -1.96 -9.09 1.74
N LEU A 45 -0.92 -9.40 0.98
CA LEU A 45 -0.68 -8.80 -0.33
C LEU A 45 -1.38 -9.68 -1.36
N THR A 46 -2.18 -9.09 -2.23
CA THR A 46 -2.73 -9.86 -3.36
C THR A 46 -1.62 -10.16 -4.37
N ASP A 47 -1.81 -11.17 -5.21
CA ASP A 47 -0.84 -11.47 -6.28
C ASP A 47 -0.65 -10.29 -7.24
N LYS A 48 -1.71 -9.50 -7.46
CA LYS A 48 -1.64 -8.28 -8.27
C LYS A 48 -0.80 -7.20 -7.59
N GLU A 49 -1.01 -6.98 -6.29
CA GLU A 49 -0.23 -6.00 -5.52
C GLU A 49 1.26 -6.36 -5.52
N LYS A 50 1.59 -7.64 -5.28
CA LYS A 50 2.97 -8.13 -5.33
C LYS A 50 3.60 -7.88 -6.70
N LEU A 51 2.92 -8.26 -7.78
CA LEU A 51 3.41 -8.07 -9.14
C LEU A 51 3.69 -6.60 -9.46
N THR A 52 2.73 -5.71 -9.18
CA THR A 52 2.86 -4.28 -9.47
C THR A 52 3.99 -3.64 -8.64
N LEU A 53 4.08 -3.92 -7.34
CA LEU A 53 5.13 -3.36 -6.49
C LEU A 53 6.52 -3.86 -6.89
N THR A 54 6.66 -5.14 -7.28
CA THR A 54 7.92 -5.67 -7.80
C THR A 54 8.31 -5.04 -9.13
N GLN A 55 7.35 -4.81 -10.04
CA GLN A 55 7.61 -4.11 -11.31
C GLN A 55 8.07 -2.66 -11.12
N LEU A 56 7.58 -1.99 -10.07
CA LEU A 56 8.02 -0.65 -9.67
C LEU A 56 9.37 -0.65 -8.93
N GLY A 57 9.93 -1.82 -8.59
CA GLY A 57 11.15 -1.94 -7.79
C GLY A 57 10.95 -1.62 -6.30
N MET A 58 9.71 -1.58 -5.83
CA MET A 58 9.34 -1.20 -4.46
C MET A 58 9.13 -2.41 -3.52
N LEU A 59 9.22 -3.63 -4.06
CA LEU A 59 9.05 -4.87 -3.31
C LEU A 59 9.99 -5.95 -3.84
N ILE A 60 10.85 -6.49 -2.96
CA ILE A 60 11.76 -7.58 -3.28
C ILE A 60 11.23 -8.94 -2.83
N ALA A 61 11.79 -10.03 -3.38
CA ALA A 61 11.37 -11.40 -3.06
C ALA A 61 11.42 -11.72 -1.56
N GLN A 62 12.42 -11.21 -0.85
CA GLN A 62 12.54 -11.39 0.61
C GLN A 62 11.39 -10.71 1.36
N GLU A 63 10.96 -9.51 0.96
CA GLU A 63 9.83 -8.82 1.59
C GLU A 63 8.50 -9.53 1.32
N ILE A 64 8.37 -10.20 0.17
CA ILE A 64 7.21 -11.06 -0.12
C ILE A 64 7.19 -12.26 0.83
N GLU A 65 8.33 -12.94 1.01
CA GLU A 65 8.45 -14.06 1.96
C GLU A 65 8.17 -13.60 3.40
N ASP A 66 8.76 -12.48 3.82
CA ASP A 66 8.53 -11.90 5.14
C ASP A 66 7.05 -11.55 5.35
N ALA A 67 6.36 -11.06 4.33
CA ALA A 67 4.92 -10.78 4.39
C ALA A 67 4.07 -12.06 4.47
N GLU A 68 4.40 -13.11 3.70
CA GLU A 68 3.61 -14.35 3.62
C GLU A 68 3.86 -15.31 4.78
N VAL A 69 5.07 -15.32 5.33
CA VAL A 69 5.51 -16.30 6.34
C VAL A 69 5.62 -15.69 7.74
N ARG A 70 6.02 -14.41 7.83
CA ARG A 70 6.33 -13.74 9.10
C ARG A 70 5.34 -12.62 9.44
N ASP A 71 4.29 -12.45 8.65
CA ASP A 71 3.30 -11.37 8.79
C ASP A 71 3.93 -9.97 8.86
N MET A 72 5.10 -9.76 8.22
CA MET A 72 5.77 -8.46 8.21
C MET A 72 5.28 -7.61 7.04
N PRO A 73 4.69 -6.41 7.27
CA PRO A 73 4.28 -5.55 6.18
C PRO A 73 5.46 -5.11 5.35
N PRO A 74 5.34 -5.11 4.01
CA PRO A 74 6.25 -4.30 3.21
C PRO A 74 6.02 -2.82 3.50
N ARG A 75 7.07 -2.02 3.31
CA ARG A 75 7.04 -0.57 3.49
C ARG A 75 6.13 0.12 2.47
N TYR A 76 6.13 -0.35 1.23
CA TYR A 76 5.34 0.21 0.14
C TYR A 76 4.08 -0.60 -0.13
N ARG A 77 2.98 0.09 -0.39
CA ARG A 77 1.65 -0.48 -0.66
C ARG A 77 0.96 0.25 -1.81
N LEU A 78 -0.11 -0.33 -2.33
CA LEU A 78 -1.04 0.37 -3.23
C LEU A 78 -2.25 0.82 -2.42
N ALA A 79 -2.56 2.12 -2.43
CA ALA A 79 -3.64 2.68 -1.60
C ALA A 79 -5.02 2.07 -1.92
N CYS A 80 -5.24 1.61 -3.15
CA CYS A 80 -6.48 0.93 -3.55
C CYS A 80 -6.62 -0.50 -3.00
N GLN A 81 -5.52 -1.14 -2.60
CA GLN A 81 -5.49 -2.51 -2.07
C GLN A 81 -5.20 -2.57 -0.57
N PHE A 82 -4.66 -1.49 0.00
CA PHE A 82 -4.42 -1.39 1.43
C PHE A 82 -5.70 -1.01 2.17
N ILE A 83 -6.17 -1.92 3.04
CA ILE A 83 -7.40 -1.75 3.80
C ILE A 83 -7.09 -1.15 5.17
N ALA A 84 -7.76 -0.04 5.50
CA ALA A 84 -7.65 0.58 6.81
C ALA A 84 -8.07 -0.41 7.91
N ARG A 85 -7.21 -0.57 8.91
CA ARG A 85 -7.47 -1.34 10.12
C ARG A 85 -7.48 -0.39 11.31
N ASP A 86 -7.91 -0.92 12.45
CA ASP A 86 -7.79 -0.26 13.75
C ASP A 86 -6.32 -0.31 14.22
N GLU A 87 -5.49 0.48 13.54
CA GLU A 87 -4.06 0.71 13.78
C GLU A 87 -3.69 2.15 13.40
N ASP A 88 -2.78 2.75 14.17
CA ASP A 88 -2.22 4.07 13.84
C ASP A 88 -1.09 3.90 12.82
N ALA A 89 -1.29 4.48 11.63
CA ALA A 89 -0.34 4.44 10.53
C ALA A 89 -0.22 5.81 9.85
N THR A 90 1.00 6.19 9.52
CA THR A 90 1.32 7.37 8.72
C THR A 90 1.48 6.97 7.25
N ILE A 91 0.81 7.69 6.36
CA ILE A 91 0.83 7.45 4.92
C ILE A 91 1.58 8.58 4.21
N THR A 92 2.61 8.24 3.45
CA THR A 92 3.42 9.19 2.66
C THR A 92 3.31 8.86 1.17
N PHE A 93 3.22 9.89 0.33
CA PHE A 93 3.17 9.76 -1.14
C PHE A 93 3.75 11.01 -1.81
N THR A 94 4.28 10.88 -3.03
CA THR A 94 4.95 12.01 -3.73
C THR A 94 3.95 12.99 -4.37
N GLY A 95 2.70 12.55 -4.58
CA GLY A 95 1.69 13.31 -5.32
C GLY A 95 1.75 13.13 -6.84
N ASN A 96 2.77 12.43 -7.34
CA ASN A 96 2.88 12.02 -8.73
C ASN A 96 2.51 10.52 -8.89
N PRO A 97 1.95 10.11 -10.05
CA PRO A 97 1.65 8.71 -10.31
C PRO A 97 2.87 7.81 -10.14
N GLY A 98 2.74 6.77 -9.31
CA GLY A 98 3.75 5.72 -9.18
C GLY A 98 5.00 6.13 -8.42
N GLY A 99 4.96 7.24 -7.68
CA GLY A 99 6.10 7.71 -6.91
C GLY A 99 7.22 8.33 -7.75
N ALA A 100 6.92 8.80 -8.97
CA ALA A 100 7.87 9.58 -9.74
C ALA A 100 8.22 10.90 -9.03
N ASP A 101 9.50 11.21 -8.90
CA ASP A 101 10.00 12.52 -8.43
C ASP A 101 10.28 13.47 -9.60
#